data_AF-A0AAU6LQX1-F1
#
_entry.id   AF-A0AAU6LQX1-F1
#
_cell.length_a   1.000
_cell.length_b   1.000
_cell.length_c   1.000
_cell.angle_alpha   90.00
_cell.angle_beta   90.00
_cell.angle_gamma   90.00
#
_symmetry.space_group_name_H-M   'P 1'
#
loop_
_entity.id
_entity.type
_entity.pdbx_description
1 polymer ?
#
loop_
_entity_poly.entity_id
_entity_poly.type
_entity_poly.pdbx_seq_one_letter_code
_entity_poly.pdbx_strand_id
1 'polypeptide(L)'
;MRAEIHALASVGGEVLLVGGVEKIPGIQRVASNAGLRRTLGGTLTSLNVRMAASWLEHCEDGRLTSTATSDSWQRWALDVAEPERYNRTPISDEDVMAFIKRETASHPGISRSRLLRALRDGNQACEQSRFANLYIRAMGER
;
A
#
# COMPACT_ATOMS: atom_id res chain seq x y z
N MET A 1 6.92 -21.01 8.41
CA MET A 1 5.85 -20.35 7.62
C MET A 1 5.17 -21.28 6.61
N ARG A 2 5.82 -21.69 5.50
CA ARG A 2 5.16 -22.55 4.48
C ARG A 2 4.56 -23.85 5.04
N ALA A 3 5.35 -24.61 5.82
CA ALA A 3 4.88 -25.84 6.45
C ALA A 3 3.71 -25.64 7.42
N GLU A 4 3.70 -24.51 8.16
CA GLU A 4 2.61 -24.16 9.09
C GLU A 4 1.31 -23.83 8.34
N ILE A 5 1.42 -23.15 7.19
CA ILE A 5 0.25 -22.87 6.34
C ILE A 5 -0.32 -24.17 5.76
N HIS A 6 0.54 -25.09 5.31
CA HIS A 6 0.07 -26.42 4.89
C HIS A 6 -0.56 -27.22 6.03
N ALA A 7 -0.03 -27.11 7.25
CA ALA A 7 -0.64 -27.75 8.41
C ALA A 7 -2.04 -27.18 8.70
N LEU A 8 -2.24 -25.86 8.56
CA LEU A 8 -3.56 -25.24 8.71
C LEU A 8 -4.61 -25.78 7.72
N ALA A 9 -4.20 -26.11 6.49
CA ALA A 9 -5.10 -26.74 5.51
C ALA A 9 -5.68 -28.08 6.00
N SER A 10 -5.02 -28.74 6.95
CA SER A 10 -5.45 -30.03 7.51
C SER A 10 -6.33 -29.94 8.75
N VAL A 11 -6.54 -28.74 9.33
CA VAL A 11 -7.25 -28.54 10.61
C VAL A 11 -8.79 -28.56 10.46
N GLY A 12 -9.32 -28.63 9.24
CA GLY A 12 -10.75 -28.81 8.98
C GLY A 12 -11.63 -27.58 9.23
N GLY A 13 -11.03 -26.42 9.57
CA GLY A 13 -11.72 -25.13 9.68
C GLY A 13 -11.72 -24.34 8.36
N GLU A 14 -12.51 -23.27 8.29
CA GLU A 14 -12.44 -22.32 7.18
C GLU A 14 -11.14 -21.51 7.26
N VAL A 15 -10.29 -21.64 6.23
CA VAL A 15 -9.01 -20.93 6.16
C VAL A 15 -8.99 -20.06 4.91
N LEU A 16 -8.79 -18.75 5.12
CA LEU A 16 -8.56 -17.76 4.08
C LEU A 16 -7.11 -17.26 4.13
N LEU A 17 -6.41 -17.38 3.01
CA LEU A 17 -5.08 -16.78 2.82
C LEU A 17 -5.21 -15.48 2.04
N VAL A 18 -4.85 -14.35 2.65
CA VAL A 18 -4.78 -13.05 1.97
C VAL A 18 -3.33 -12.74 1.60
N GLY A 19 -3.08 -12.57 0.31
CA GLY A 19 -1.75 -12.41 -0.27
C GLY A 19 -1.11 -13.74 -0.64
N GLY A 20 0.17 -13.92 -0.31
CA GLY A 20 0.99 -15.04 -0.77
C GLY A 20 1.24 -15.01 -2.29
N VAL A 21 2.17 -15.83 -2.77
CA VAL A 21 2.55 -15.89 -4.20
C VAL A 21 1.82 -16.99 -4.97
N GLU A 22 1.30 -18.00 -4.26
CA GLU A 22 0.78 -19.24 -4.85
C GLU A 22 -0.52 -19.68 -4.19
N LYS A 23 -1.28 -20.53 -4.89
CA LYS A 23 -2.44 -21.22 -4.32
C LYS A 23 -1.96 -22.44 -3.54
N ILE A 24 -2.55 -22.68 -2.37
CA ILE A 24 -2.28 -23.86 -1.55
C ILE A 24 -3.54 -24.75 -1.58
N PRO A 25 -3.43 -26.04 -1.95
CA PRO A 25 -4.58 -26.94 -1.93
C PRO A 25 -5.28 -26.96 -0.56
N GLY A 26 -6.61 -26.87 -0.57
CA GLY A 26 -7.42 -26.83 0.66
C GLY A 26 -7.53 -25.46 1.33
N ILE A 27 -6.86 -24.42 0.81
CA ILE A 27 -6.95 -23.05 1.34
C ILE A 27 -7.48 -22.10 0.27
N GLN A 28 -8.55 -21.37 0.60
CA GLN A 28 -9.03 -20.31 -0.26
C GLN A 28 -8.05 -19.13 -0.23
N ARG A 29 -7.63 -18.64 -1.40
CA ARG A 29 -6.69 -17.53 -1.51
C ARG A 29 -7.33 -16.29 -2.13
N VAL A 30 -7.11 -15.15 -1.49
CA VAL A 30 -7.32 -13.81 -2.03
C VAL A 30 -5.97 -13.23 -2.40
N ALA A 31 -5.67 -13.11 -3.70
CA ALA A 31 -4.39 -12.57 -4.14
C ALA A 31 -4.25 -11.08 -3.78
N SER A 32 -3.04 -10.64 -3.40
CA SER A 32 -2.75 -9.22 -3.15
C SER A 32 -3.16 -8.36 -4.35
N ASN A 33 -3.91 -7.27 -4.12
CA ASN A 33 -4.34 -6.36 -5.18
C ASN A 33 -3.97 -4.92 -4.85
N ALA A 34 -2.85 -4.44 -5.38
CA ALA A 34 -2.36 -3.07 -5.18
C ALA A 34 -3.35 -1.99 -5.63
N GLY A 35 -4.25 -2.30 -6.58
CA GLY A 35 -5.28 -1.36 -7.04
C GLY A 35 -6.30 -0.99 -5.96
N LEU A 36 -6.43 -1.81 -4.90
CA LEU A 36 -7.33 -1.51 -3.79
C LEU A 36 -6.74 -0.51 -2.79
N ARG A 37 -5.45 -0.14 -2.90
CA ARG A 37 -4.79 0.74 -1.92
C ARG A 37 -5.48 2.10 -1.81
N ARG A 38 -6.00 2.65 -2.91
CA ARG A 38 -6.67 3.95 -2.89
C ARG A 38 -7.95 3.92 -2.05
N THR A 39 -8.75 2.87 -2.24
CA THR A 39 -10.03 2.67 -1.55
C THR A 39 -9.84 2.23 -0.10
N LEU A 40 -8.91 1.31 0.17
CA LEU A 40 -8.64 0.77 1.52
C LEU A 40 -7.69 1.64 2.36
N GLY A 41 -7.01 2.59 1.71
CA GLY A 41 -6.03 3.48 2.32
C GLY A 41 -4.74 2.79 2.78
N GLY A 42 -3.90 3.57 3.45
CA GLY A 42 -2.64 3.09 4.03
C GLY A 42 -1.51 2.86 3.00
N THR A 43 -0.52 2.05 3.41
CA THR A 43 0.63 1.68 2.58
C THR A 43 0.44 0.29 1.99
N LEU A 44 1.19 -0.04 0.93
CA LEU A 44 1.21 -1.39 0.34
C LEU A 44 1.58 -2.46 1.38
N THR A 45 2.46 -2.14 2.34
CA THR A 45 2.84 -3.05 3.44
C THR A 45 1.65 -3.45 4.30
N SER A 46 0.71 -2.53 4.53
CA SER A 46 -0.51 -2.79 5.32
C SER A 46 -1.69 -3.26 4.48
N LEU A 47 -1.53 -3.46 3.17
CA LEU A 47 -2.66 -3.67 2.28
C LEU A 47 -3.36 -5.00 2.53
N ASN A 48 -2.61 -6.09 2.70
CA ASN A 48 -3.21 -7.43 2.87
C ASN A 48 -4.06 -7.53 4.14
N VAL A 49 -3.65 -6.91 5.25
CA VAL A 49 -4.48 -6.90 6.48
C VAL A 49 -5.75 -6.08 6.30
N ARG A 50 -5.70 -4.99 5.52
CA ARG A 50 -6.89 -4.18 5.18
C ARG A 50 -7.81 -4.91 4.21
N MET A 51 -7.25 -5.64 3.25
CA MET A 51 -8.02 -6.52 2.39
C MET A 51 -8.71 -7.63 3.20
N ALA A 52 -8.04 -8.19 4.21
CA ALA A 52 -8.66 -9.17 5.10
C ALA A 52 -9.82 -8.57 5.91
N ALA A 53 -9.68 -7.35 6.45
CA ALA A 53 -10.78 -6.67 7.12
C ALA A 53 -11.96 -6.41 6.18
N SER A 54 -11.69 -5.89 4.98
CA SER A 54 -12.74 -5.63 3.99
C SER A 54 -13.38 -6.92 3.45
N TRP A 55 -12.65 -8.03 3.36
CA TRP A 55 -13.23 -9.34 3.04
C TRP A 55 -14.31 -9.74 4.06
N LEU A 56 -14.08 -9.50 5.36
CA LEU A 56 -15.06 -9.79 6.40
C LEU A 56 -16.32 -8.92 6.26
N GLU A 57 -16.17 -7.68 5.80
CA GLU A 57 -17.30 -6.78 5.52
C GLU A 57 -18.14 -7.24 4.31
N HIS A 58 -17.54 -7.98 3.38
CA HIS A 58 -18.20 -8.54 2.18
C HIS A 58 -18.62 -10.01 2.36
N CYS A 59 -18.55 -10.53 3.58
CA CYS A 59 -18.98 -11.89 3.90
C CYS A 59 -20.52 -11.95 3.95
N GLU A 60 -21.14 -12.57 2.95
CA GLU A 60 -22.61 -12.54 2.78
C GLU A 60 -23.35 -13.61 3.59
N ASP A 61 -22.69 -14.74 3.91
CA ASP A 61 -23.30 -15.90 4.58
C ASP A 61 -22.58 -16.32 5.87
N GLY A 62 -21.70 -15.46 6.39
CA GLY A 62 -20.87 -15.74 7.55
C GLY A 62 -19.78 -16.80 7.29
N ARG A 63 -19.60 -17.22 6.04
CA ARG A 63 -18.60 -18.21 5.64
C ARG A 63 -17.48 -17.57 4.85
N LEU A 64 -16.25 -17.79 5.31
CA LEU A 64 -15.06 -17.18 4.70
C LEU A 64 -14.75 -17.75 3.33
N THR A 65 -15.16 -19.00 3.07
CA THR A 65 -14.78 -19.75 1.86
C THR A 65 -15.99 -20.09 0.99
N SER A 66 -17.12 -19.41 1.17
CA SER A 66 -18.29 -19.61 0.30
C SER A 66 -18.08 -18.94 -1.05
N THR A 67 -18.78 -19.48 -2.06
CA THR A 67 -18.85 -18.86 -3.39
C THR A 67 -19.51 -17.48 -3.31
N ALA A 68 -20.56 -17.32 -2.50
CA ALA A 68 -21.24 -16.04 -2.31
C ALA A 68 -20.30 -14.93 -1.81
N THR A 69 -19.51 -15.21 -0.76
CA THR A 69 -18.50 -14.27 -0.23
C THR A 69 -17.43 -13.97 -1.29
N SER A 70 -16.98 -14.98 -2.04
CA SER A 70 -15.97 -14.81 -3.08
C SER A 70 -16.47 -13.93 -4.23
N ASP A 71 -17.70 -14.14 -4.66
CA ASP A 71 -18.35 -13.37 -5.73
C ASP A 71 -18.63 -11.93 -5.28
N SER A 72 -19.04 -11.74 -4.02
CA SER A 72 -19.26 -10.41 -3.43
C SER A 72 -17.98 -9.59 -3.41
N TRP A 73 -16.90 -10.19 -2.89
CA TRP A 73 -15.57 -9.58 -2.92
C TRP A 73 -15.11 -9.27 -4.34
N GLN A 74 -15.26 -10.21 -5.27
CA GLN A 74 -14.78 -10.03 -6.65
C GLN A 74 -15.53 -8.91 -7.36
N ARG A 75 -16.86 -8.82 -7.19
CA ARG A 75 -17.69 -7.75 -7.74
C ARG A 75 -17.21 -6.39 -7.23
N TRP A 76 -17.07 -6.24 -5.90
CA TRP A 76 -16.61 -5.00 -5.30
C TRP A 76 -15.18 -4.65 -5.72
N ALA A 77 -14.25 -5.61 -5.67
CA ALA A 77 -12.85 -5.36 -5.98
C ALA A 77 -12.64 -4.95 -7.44
N LEU A 78 -13.44 -5.49 -8.38
CA LEU A 78 -13.40 -5.09 -9.78
C LEU A 78 -13.93 -3.67 -10.01
N ASP A 79 -14.93 -3.25 -9.24
CA ASP A 79 -15.53 -1.91 -9.34
C ASP A 79 -14.59 -0.82 -8.81
N VAL A 80 -13.88 -1.08 -7.70
CA VAL A 80 -13.10 -0.05 -7.00
C VAL A 80 -11.59 -0.10 -7.23
N ALA A 81 -11.05 -1.18 -7.81
CA ALA A 81 -9.61 -1.31 -7.98
C ALA A 81 -9.08 -0.29 -9.00
N GLU A 82 -8.20 0.58 -8.53
CA GLU A 82 -7.53 1.55 -9.37
C GLU A 82 -6.01 1.33 -9.38
N PRO A 83 -5.44 0.81 -10.48
CA PRO A 83 -4.00 0.58 -10.58
C PRO A 83 -3.23 1.87 -10.31
N GLU A 84 -2.27 1.82 -9.39
CA GLU A 84 -1.40 2.96 -9.15
C GLU A 84 -0.47 3.20 -10.33
N ARG A 85 -0.79 4.23 -11.11
CA ARG A 85 0.09 4.77 -12.14
C ARG A 85 0.82 5.99 -11.58
N TYR A 86 2.05 5.78 -11.10
CA TYR A 86 2.92 6.91 -10.75
C TYR A 86 3.54 7.48 -12.01
N ASN A 87 2.92 8.51 -12.59
CA ASN A 87 3.51 9.25 -13.72
C ASN A 87 4.37 10.41 -13.23
N ARG A 88 5.28 10.13 -12.28
CA ARG A 88 6.10 11.17 -11.66
C ARG A 88 7.31 11.48 -12.53
N THR A 89 7.61 12.76 -12.71
CA THR A 89 8.78 13.20 -13.47
C THR A 89 10.02 13.15 -12.56
N PRO A 90 11.14 12.56 -13.02
CA PRO A 90 12.42 12.70 -12.34
C PRO A 90 12.77 14.17 -12.13
N ILE A 91 13.26 14.50 -10.94
CA ILE A 91 13.73 15.85 -10.57
C ILE A 91 15.21 15.79 -10.19
N SER A 92 15.97 16.83 -10.54
CA SER A 92 17.40 16.95 -10.19
C SER A 92 17.61 17.14 -8.69
N ASP A 93 18.82 16.88 -8.19
CA ASP A 93 19.16 17.14 -6.79
C ASP A 93 19.08 18.64 -6.47
N GLU A 94 19.51 19.48 -7.41
CA GLU A 94 19.50 20.94 -7.32
C GLU A 94 18.07 21.47 -7.16
N ASP A 95 17.14 21.00 -7.98
CA ASP A 95 15.73 21.40 -7.93
C ASP A 95 15.05 20.92 -6.65
N VAL A 96 15.39 19.71 -6.16
CA VAL A 96 14.90 19.21 -4.86
C VAL A 96 15.41 20.10 -3.72
N MET A 97 16.70 20.47 -3.72
CA MET A 97 17.26 21.35 -2.69
C MET A 97 16.66 22.76 -2.77
N ALA A 98 16.42 23.29 -3.97
CA ALA A 98 15.74 24.58 -4.16
C ALA A 98 14.30 24.55 -3.66
N PHE A 99 13.57 23.45 -3.94
CA PHE A 99 12.23 23.20 -3.37
C PHE A 99 12.26 23.20 -1.84
N ILE A 100 13.17 22.44 -1.23
CA ILE A 100 13.28 22.32 0.23
C ILE A 100 13.51 23.68 0.88
N LYS A 101 14.45 24.48 0.35
CA LYS A 101 14.75 25.81 0.87
C LYS A 101 13.55 26.75 0.77
N ARG A 102 12.89 26.78 -0.39
CA ARG A 102 11.73 27.65 -0.63
C ARG A 102 10.54 27.29 0.28
N GLU A 103 10.19 26.01 0.36
CA GLU A 103 9.04 25.57 1.14
C GLU A 103 9.26 25.73 2.65
N THR A 104 10.48 25.46 3.13
CA THR A 104 10.83 25.65 4.55
C THR A 104 10.82 27.13 4.92
N ALA A 105 11.28 28.02 4.04
CA ALA A 105 11.22 29.47 4.25
C ALA A 105 9.76 29.98 4.28
N SER A 106 8.90 29.40 3.44
CA SER A 106 7.48 29.78 3.36
C SER A 106 6.65 29.20 4.51
N HIS A 107 7.07 28.07 5.07
CA HIS A 107 6.38 27.36 6.16
C HIS A 107 7.36 26.95 7.27
N PRO A 108 7.74 27.89 8.16
CA PRO A 108 8.63 27.59 9.28
C PRO A 108 8.09 26.43 10.14
N GLY A 109 8.94 25.44 10.43
CA GLY A 109 8.59 24.26 11.23
C GLY A 109 7.90 23.12 10.45
N ILE A 110 7.76 23.21 9.12
CA ILE A 110 7.26 22.10 8.32
C ILE A 110 8.15 20.86 8.45
N SER A 111 7.56 19.69 8.67
CA SER A 111 8.32 18.46 8.82
C SER A 111 8.86 17.95 7.47
N ARG A 112 10.03 17.30 7.50
CA ARG A 112 10.65 16.66 6.32
C ARG A 112 9.70 15.72 5.59
N SER A 113 8.90 14.93 6.32
CA SER A 113 7.94 13.99 5.72
C SER A 113 6.79 14.73 5.02
N ARG A 114 6.37 15.89 5.53
CA ARG A 114 5.35 16.74 4.91
C ARG A 114 5.88 17.43 3.65
N LEU A 115 7.14 17.87 3.65
CA LEU A 115 7.82 18.39 2.45
C LEU A 115 7.93 17.34 1.34
N LEU A 116 8.37 16.12 1.66
CA LEU A 116 8.44 15.02 0.69
C LEU A 116 7.06 14.68 0.11
N ARG A 117 6.01 14.74 0.94
CA ARG A 117 4.64 14.55 0.47
C ARG A 117 4.24 15.66 -0.51
N ALA A 118 4.45 16.94 -0.15
CA ALA A 118 4.15 18.07 -1.04
C ALA A 118 4.88 17.98 -2.39
N LEU A 119 6.16 17.59 -2.40
CA LEU A 119 6.93 17.36 -3.63
C LEU A 119 6.29 16.28 -4.52
N ARG A 120 5.86 15.17 -3.91
CA ARG A 120 5.24 14.04 -4.62
C ARG A 120 3.82 14.33 -5.07
N ASP A 121 3.08 15.14 -4.33
CA ASP A 121 1.75 15.62 -4.68
C ASP A 121 1.83 16.61 -5.87
N GLY A 122 2.95 17.34 -6.00
CA GLY A 122 3.33 18.10 -7.20
C GLY A 122 3.83 17.24 -8.37
N ASN A 123 3.59 15.93 -8.35
CA ASN A 123 3.95 14.95 -9.39
C ASN A 123 5.47 14.80 -9.66
N GLN A 124 6.34 15.18 -8.71
CA GLN A 124 7.80 15.01 -8.83
C GLN A 124 8.31 13.75 -8.11
N ALA A 125 9.27 13.04 -8.71
CA ALA A 125 9.82 11.79 -8.19
C ALA A 125 11.07 12.00 -7.33
N CYS A 126 10.97 11.73 -6.02
CA CYS A 126 12.14 11.62 -5.15
C CYS A 126 11.97 10.46 -4.17
N GLU A 127 12.97 9.58 -4.08
CA GLU A 127 13.03 8.53 -3.06
C GLU A 127 13.17 9.13 -1.66
N GLN A 128 12.67 8.43 -0.65
CA GLN A 128 12.68 8.96 0.72
C GLN A 128 14.10 9.10 1.28
N SER A 129 14.98 8.14 1.01
CA SER A 129 16.40 8.16 1.40
C SER A 129 17.14 9.30 0.70
N ARG A 130 16.96 9.43 -0.62
CA ARG A 130 17.52 10.54 -1.42
C ARG A 130 17.05 11.89 -0.89
N PHE A 131 15.75 12.07 -0.66
CA PHE A 131 15.20 13.29 -0.10
C PHE A 131 15.76 13.61 1.29
N ALA A 132 15.93 12.60 2.15
CA ALA A 132 16.51 12.79 3.47
C ALA A 132 17.94 13.35 3.41
N ASN A 133 18.79 12.82 2.53
CA ASN A 133 20.16 13.31 2.35
C ASN A 133 20.18 14.73 1.77
N LEU A 134 19.31 15.02 0.80
CA LEU A 134 19.22 16.35 0.20
C LEU A 134 18.66 17.40 1.17
N TYR A 135 17.76 17.02 2.06
CA TYR A 135 17.26 17.90 3.12
C TYR A 135 18.38 18.36 4.05
N ILE A 136 19.21 17.43 4.53
CA ILE A 136 20.38 17.73 5.39
C ILE A 136 21.31 18.70 4.66
N ARG A 137 21.66 18.41 3.40
CA ARG A 137 22.50 19.27 2.55
C ARG A 137 21.88 20.66 2.32
N ALA A 138 20.56 20.73 2.10
CA ALA A 138 19.86 21.98 1.82
C ALA A 138 19.75 22.89 3.06
N MET A 139 19.55 22.30 4.24
CA MET A 139 19.38 23.02 5.51
C MET A 139 20.72 23.36 6.19
N GLY A 140 21.83 22.79 5.72
CA GLY A 140 23.16 23.01 6.31
C GLY A 140 23.33 22.32 7.66
N GLU A 141 22.46 21.35 7.98
CA GLU A 141 22.59 20.52 9.18
C GLU A 141 23.73 19.52 8.92
N ARG A 142 24.68 19.44 9.86
CA ARG A 142 25.90 18.64 9.75
C ARG A 142 25.84 17.49 10.73
#